data_AF-A0A2I1BYD6-F1
#
_entry.id   AF-A0A2I1BYD6-F1
#
_cell.length_a   1.000
_cell.length_b   1.000
_cell.length_c   1.000
_cell.angle_alpha   90.00
_cell.angle_beta   90.00
_cell.angle_gamma   90.00
#
_symmetry.space_group_name_H-M   'P 1'
#
loop_
_entity.id
_entity.type
_entity.pdbx_description
1 polymer ?
#
loop_
_entity_poly.entity_id
_entity_poly.type
_entity_poly.pdbx_seq_one_letter_code
_entity_poly.pdbx_strand_id
1 'polypeptide(L)'
;MYMAVTAENIVCHIADASVVSQMCNARQSFRKPIWQYGFLKLYGPNLLTCEDQAWAHHRRHTAPTFNEKNSALVWEESIPSTRGDLRKFSLNVLSGAGFGVKLPFKQLPQESNDDPNDMFKVTAKPPAGFSFTFRSAVAYMNLRIMAVVLATMIIPKWIPRSLIPWLKSDFEAHRDLEA
;
A
#
# COMPACT_ATOMS: atom_id res chain seq x y z
N MET A 1 29.72 10.21 11.83
CA MET A 1 29.53 8.85 11.29
C MET A 1 29.99 7.87 12.34
N TYR A 2 29.21 6.85 12.67
CA TYR A 2 29.63 5.78 13.58
C TYR A 2 29.12 4.43 13.07
N MET A 3 29.83 3.36 13.40
CA MET A 3 29.47 2.00 12.99
C MET A 3 29.05 1.20 14.23
N ALA A 4 27.86 0.63 14.17
CA ALA A 4 27.37 -0.34 15.14
C ALA A 4 27.62 -1.74 14.58
N VAL A 5 28.36 -2.56 15.33
CA VAL A 5 28.69 -3.94 14.94
C VAL A 5 28.01 -4.87 15.92
N THR A 6 27.15 -5.76 15.40
CA THR A 6 26.58 -6.88 16.15
C THR A 6 27.05 -8.20 15.54
N ALA A 7 26.85 -9.32 16.24
CA ALA A 7 27.25 -10.64 15.74
C ALA A 7 26.58 -11.02 14.40
N GLU A 8 25.43 -10.39 14.09
CA GLU A 8 24.66 -10.68 12.89
C GLU A 8 24.79 -9.60 11.80
N ASN A 9 25.02 -8.34 12.17
CA ASN A 9 24.93 -7.21 11.24
C ASN A 9 25.94 -6.11 11.55
N ILE A 10 26.40 -5.45 10.49
CA ILE A 10 27.20 -4.23 10.56
C ILE A 10 26.36 -3.08 10.01
N VAL A 11 26.08 -2.08 10.84
CA VAL A 11 25.25 -0.93 10.46
C VAL A 11 26.06 0.35 10.61
N CYS A 12 26.14 1.14 9.53
CA CYS A 12 26.82 2.42 9.54
C CYS A 12 25.79 3.57 9.62
N HIS A 13 25.87 4.34 10.70
CA HIS A 13 25.03 5.51 10.91
C HIS A 13 25.75 6.77 10.42
N ILE A 14 25.07 7.50 9.54
CA ILE A 14 25.60 8.69 8.87
C ILE A 14 24.66 9.85 9.19
N ALA A 15 25.21 10.91 9.77
CA ALA A 15 24.47 12.12 10.16
C ALA A 15 24.92 13.35 9.37
N ASP A 16 25.98 13.23 8.56
CA ASP A 16 26.48 14.31 7.73
C ASP A 16 25.63 14.44 6.46
N ALA A 17 25.07 15.63 6.23
CA ALA A 17 24.16 15.87 5.11
C ALA A 17 24.83 15.76 3.74
N SER A 18 26.11 16.15 3.64
CA SER A 18 26.85 16.07 2.37
C SER A 18 27.09 14.61 1.96
N VAL A 19 27.43 13.76 2.94
CA VAL A 19 27.63 12.32 2.74
C VAL A 19 26.29 11.64 2.41
N VAL A 20 25.21 11.96 3.14
CA VAL A 20 23.87 11.42 2.84
C VAL A 20 23.44 11.78 1.42
N SER A 21 23.63 13.02 0.99
CA SER A 21 23.31 13.45 -0.39
C SER A 21 24.11 12.66 -1.43
N GLN A 22 25.42 12.49 -1.22
CA GLN A 22 26.26 11.69 -2.11
C GLN A 22 25.76 10.24 -2.23
N MET A 23 25.40 9.61 -1.11
CA MET A 23 24.87 8.24 -1.10
C MET A 23 23.51 8.14 -1.79
N CYS A 24 22.60 9.09 -1.53
CA CYS A 24 21.28 9.12 -2.16
C CYS A 24 21.37 9.30 -3.68
N ASN A 25 22.35 10.07 -4.17
CA ASN A 25 22.62 10.24 -5.60
C ASN A 25 23.31 9.01 -6.21
N ALA A 26 24.14 8.30 -5.44
CA ALA A 26 24.82 7.07 -5.85
C ALA A 26 23.96 5.80 -5.65
N ARG A 27 22.69 5.84 -6.06
CA ARG A 27 21.70 4.75 -5.80
C ARG A 27 22.16 3.36 -6.25
N GLN A 28 22.92 3.26 -7.34
CA GLN A 28 23.40 1.96 -7.84
C GLN A 28 24.41 1.30 -6.87
N SER A 29 25.23 2.10 -6.21
CA SER A 29 26.20 1.67 -5.21
C SER A 29 25.55 1.41 -3.84
N PHE A 30 24.50 2.17 -3.50
CA PHE A 30 23.76 2.07 -2.24
C PHE A 30 22.33 1.61 -2.47
N ARG A 31 22.17 0.32 -2.79
CA ARG A 31 20.86 -0.29 -2.98
C ARG A 31 20.12 -0.40 -1.65
N LYS A 32 18.80 -0.24 -1.69
CA LYS A 32 17.99 -0.48 -0.50
C LYS A 32 18.03 -1.96 -0.10
N PRO A 33 17.97 -2.29 1.20
CA PRO A 33 17.86 -3.66 1.68
C PRO A 33 16.45 -4.22 1.42
N ILE A 34 16.22 -4.76 0.22
CA ILE A 34 14.89 -5.24 -0.22
C ILE A 34 14.28 -6.34 0.68
N TRP A 35 15.12 -7.08 1.40
CA TRP A 35 14.71 -8.13 2.33
C TRP A 35 13.88 -7.60 3.51
N GLN A 36 14.13 -6.35 3.94
CA GLN A 36 13.38 -5.71 5.03
C GLN A 36 11.93 -5.39 4.65
N TYR A 37 11.68 -5.23 3.35
CA TYR A 37 10.36 -4.84 2.83
C TYR A 37 9.50 -6.05 2.45
N GLY A 38 9.87 -7.27 2.86
CA GLY A 38 9.13 -8.50 2.54
C GLY A 38 7.64 -8.38 2.83
N PHE A 39 7.28 -7.88 4.01
CA PHE A 39 5.88 -7.66 4.44
C PHE A 39 5.09 -6.71 3.53
N LEU A 40 5.76 -5.77 2.85
CA LEU A 40 5.11 -4.86 1.91
C LEU A 40 4.75 -5.55 0.59
N LYS A 41 5.20 -6.79 0.34
CA LYS A 41 4.77 -7.58 -0.82
C LYS A 41 3.38 -8.20 -0.66
N LEU A 42 2.65 -7.90 0.42
CA LEU A 42 1.31 -8.42 0.68
C LEU A 42 0.33 -8.20 -0.49
N TYR A 43 0.46 -7.09 -1.20
CA TYR A 43 -0.35 -6.76 -2.39
C TYR A 43 0.43 -6.93 -3.70
N GLY A 44 1.56 -7.66 -3.66
CA GLY A 44 2.47 -7.82 -4.78
C GLY A 44 3.68 -6.85 -4.79
N PRO A 45 4.49 -6.91 -5.86
CA PRO A 45 5.70 -6.08 -6.01
C PRO A 45 5.36 -4.59 -6.08
N ASN A 46 6.20 -3.75 -5.47
CA ASN A 46 5.98 -2.31 -5.36
C ASN A 46 7.31 -1.54 -5.34
N LEU A 47 7.22 -0.21 -5.33
CA LEU A 47 8.37 0.71 -5.33
C LEU A 47 9.39 0.43 -4.20
N LEU A 48 8.93 -0.05 -3.04
CA LEU A 48 9.79 -0.35 -1.88
C LEU A 48 10.33 -1.77 -1.91
N THR A 49 9.79 -2.66 -2.74
CA THR A 49 10.17 -4.09 -2.77
C THR A 49 10.95 -4.50 -4.03
N CYS A 50 11.02 -3.63 -5.04
CA CYS A 50 11.74 -3.86 -6.30
C CYS A 50 12.94 -2.93 -6.49
N GLU A 51 13.99 -3.36 -7.17
CA GLU A 51 15.14 -2.51 -7.56
C GLU A 51 15.36 -2.48 -9.08
N ASP A 52 16.29 -1.63 -9.52
CA ASP A 52 16.75 -1.52 -10.90
C ASP A 52 15.62 -1.30 -11.93
N GLN A 53 15.56 -2.14 -12.97
CA GLN A 53 14.60 -2.03 -14.06
C GLN A 53 13.15 -2.19 -13.58
N ALA A 54 12.91 -3.09 -12.63
CA ALA A 54 11.59 -3.26 -12.03
C ALA A 54 11.19 -2.00 -11.25
N TRP A 55 12.12 -1.41 -10.49
CA TRP A 55 11.85 -0.13 -9.84
C TRP A 55 11.55 0.99 -10.83
N ALA A 56 12.32 1.09 -11.92
CA ALA A 56 12.11 2.09 -12.97
C ALA A 56 10.73 1.92 -13.63
N HIS A 57 10.32 0.69 -13.90
CA HIS A 57 9.00 0.37 -14.45
C HIS A 57 7.88 0.81 -13.49
N HIS A 58 7.92 0.40 -12.23
CA HIS A 58 6.92 0.80 -11.23
C HIS A 58 6.88 2.32 -11.04
N ARG A 59 8.05 2.97 -10.97
CA ARG A 59 8.16 4.44 -10.85
C ARG A 59 7.55 5.16 -12.03
N ARG A 60 7.71 4.66 -13.25
CA ARG A 60 7.13 5.27 -14.45
C ARG A 60 5.61 5.39 -14.36
N HIS A 61 4.95 4.40 -13.75
CA HIS A 61 3.50 4.41 -13.59
C HIS A 61 3.02 5.25 -12.40
N THR A 62 3.79 5.30 -11.31
CA THR A 62 3.41 6.04 -10.10
C THR A 62 3.85 7.50 -10.09
N ALA A 63 4.92 7.88 -10.79
CA ALA A 63 5.44 9.24 -10.75
C ALA A 63 4.48 10.32 -11.28
N PRO A 64 3.65 10.06 -12.33
CA PRO A 64 2.75 11.08 -12.88
C PRO A 64 1.72 11.61 -11.89
N THR A 65 1.32 10.82 -10.89
CA THR A 65 0.37 11.28 -9.85
C THR A 65 1.03 12.23 -8.84
N PHE A 66 2.35 12.33 -8.80
CA PHE A 66 3.07 13.24 -7.90
C PHE A 66 3.76 14.35 -8.70
N ASN A 67 2.95 15.16 -9.38
CA ASN A 67 3.43 16.33 -10.14
C ASN A 67 2.82 17.63 -9.61
N GLU A 68 3.41 18.76 -9.95
CA GLU A 68 3.00 20.09 -9.46
C GLU A 68 1.54 20.44 -9.76
N LYS A 69 1.04 20.05 -10.95
CA LYS A 69 -0.37 20.28 -11.33
C LYS A 69 -1.32 19.53 -10.40
N ASN A 70 -0.94 18.33 -9.97
CA ASN A 70 -1.73 17.53 -9.06
C ASN A 70 -1.62 18.01 -7.60
N SER A 71 -0.44 18.53 -7.21
CA SER A 71 -0.24 19.18 -5.91
C SER A 71 -1.09 20.45 -5.76
N ALA A 72 -1.39 21.16 -6.84
CA ALA A 72 -2.27 22.32 -6.81
C ALA A 72 -3.69 21.97 -6.32
N LEU A 73 -4.24 20.82 -6.75
CA LEU A 73 -5.54 20.32 -6.26
C LEU A 73 -5.52 20.08 -4.75
N VAL A 74 -4.40 19.56 -4.22
CA VAL A 74 -4.22 19.37 -2.77
C VAL A 74 -4.31 20.70 -2.02
N TRP A 75 -3.69 21.75 -2.58
CA TRP A 75 -3.70 23.08 -1.99
C TRP A 75 -5.10 23.70 -1.98
N GLU A 76 -5.80 23.64 -3.11
CA GLU A 76 -7.19 24.12 -3.22
C GLU A 76 -8.15 23.42 -2.25
N GLU A 77 -8.03 22.10 -2.10
CA GLU A 77 -8.84 21.31 -1.16
C GLU A 77 -8.48 21.56 0.32
N SER A 78 -7.23 21.98 0.61
CA SER A 78 -6.76 22.23 1.99
C SER A 78 -7.30 23.52 2.62
N ILE A 79 -7.51 24.55 1.80
CA ILE A 79 -7.90 25.91 2.26
C ILE A 79 -9.26 25.91 3.01
N PRO A 80 -10.31 25.21 2.54
CA PRO A 80 -11.62 25.24 3.21
C PRO A 80 -11.74 24.31 4.42
N SER A 81 -10.92 23.27 4.54
CA SER A 81 -11.31 22.05 5.27
C SER A 81 -10.19 21.45 6.14
N THR A 82 -9.58 22.25 7.02
CA THR A 82 -8.47 21.78 7.89
C THR A 82 -8.89 21.41 9.33
N ARG A 83 -10.09 21.75 9.81
CA ARG A 83 -10.36 21.74 11.27
C ARG A 83 -11.14 20.57 11.85
N GLY A 84 -11.78 19.70 11.06
CA GLY A 84 -12.71 18.69 11.61
C GLY A 84 -12.27 17.22 11.52
N ASP A 85 -11.72 16.79 10.39
CA ASP A 85 -11.49 15.36 10.11
C ASP A 85 -10.32 15.15 9.14
N LEU A 86 -9.10 15.14 9.68
CA LEU A 86 -7.86 14.96 8.92
C LEU A 86 -7.83 13.66 8.11
N ARG A 87 -8.53 12.62 8.59
CA ARG A 87 -8.57 11.31 7.93
C ARG A 87 -9.39 11.37 6.66
N LYS A 88 -10.62 11.90 6.73
CA LYS A 88 -11.44 12.11 5.53
C LYS A 88 -10.79 13.10 4.58
N PHE A 89 -10.08 14.09 5.11
CA PHE A 89 -9.30 15.03 4.32
C PHE A 89 -8.21 14.36 3.51
N SER A 90 -7.34 13.62 4.19
CA SER A 90 -6.26 12.88 3.56
C SER A 90 -6.81 11.91 2.51
N LEU A 91 -7.95 11.27 2.79
CA LEU A 91 -8.57 10.35 1.84
C LEU A 91 -9.10 11.05 0.58
N ASN A 92 -9.79 12.19 0.71
CA ASN A 92 -10.28 12.96 -0.44
C ASN A 92 -9.13 13.49 -1.29
N VAL A 93 -8.09 14.02 -0.65
CA VAL A 93 -6.88 14.47 -1.34
C VAL A 93 -6.19 13.32 -2.06
N LEU A 94 -5.97 12.18 -1.39
CA LEU A 94 -5.28 11.04 -1.97
C LEU A 94 -6.07 10.41 -3.13
N SER A 95 -7.40 10.29 -2.98
CA SER A 95 -8.27 9.75 -4.02
C SER A 95 -8.40 10.70 -5.22
N GLY A 96 -8.56 12.00 -4.96
CA GLY A 96 -8.68 13.02 -5.99
C GLY A 96 -7.37 13.20 -6.75
N ALA A 97 -6.26 13.39 -6.05
CA ALA A 97 -4.95 13.54 -6.68
C ALA A 97 -4.48 12.20 -7.30
N GLY A 98 -4.50 11.11 -6.53
CA GLY A 98 -3.93 9.84 -6.98
C GLY A 98 -4.73 9.13 -8.08
N PHE A 99 -6.05 9.25 -8.05
CA PHE A 99 -6.94 8.44 -8.88
C PHE A 99 -8.00 9.25 -9.63
N GLY A 100 -8.03 10.58 -9.49
CA GLY A 100 -9.07 11.42 -10.09
C GLY A 100 -10.46 11.25 -9.47
N VAL A 101 -10.56 10.57 -8.32
CA VAL A 101 -11.83 10.25 -7.66
C VAL A 101 -12.07 11.25 -6.53
N LYS A 102 -13.09 12.10 -6.66
CA LYS A 102 -13.48 12.99 -5.55
C LYS A 102 -14.32 12.22 -4.54
N LEU A 103 -13.89 12.21 -3.28
CA LEU A 103 -14.63 11.62 -2.17
C LEU A 103 -15.10 12.74 -1.24
N PRO A 104 -16.25 13.39 -1.53
CA PRO A 104 -16.68 14.58 -0.82
C PRO A 104 -16.83 14.32 0.68
N PHE A 105 -16.42 15.31 1.48
CA PHE A 105 -16.48 15.27 2.95
C PHE A 105 -17.88 15.13 3.53
N LYS A 106 -18.88 15.60 2.77
CA LYS A 106 -20.28 15.52 3.15
C LYS A 106 -20.78 14.13 2.80
N GLN A 107 -21.43 13.46 3.76
CA GLN A 107 -22.11 12.19 3.48
C GLN A 107 -23.04 12.42 2.29
N LEU A 108 -22.77 11.74 1.18
CA LEU A 108 -23.76 11.63 0.13
C LEU A 108 -24.99 10.97 0.79
N PRO A 109 -26.21 11.46 0.52
CA PRO A 109 -27.40 10.69 0.79
C PRO A 109 -27.17 9.28 0.26
N GLN A 110 -27.48 8.27 1.06
CA GLN A 110 -27.30 6.87 0.71
C GLN A 110 -28.37 6.46 -0.32
N GLU A 111 -28.37 7.15 -1.45
CA GLU A 111 -29.13 6.84 -2.66
C GLU A 111 -28.08 6.76 -3.78
N SER A 112 -27.41 5.61 -3.85
CA SER A 112 -26.66 5.25 -5.03
C SER A 112 -27.65 5.04 -6.16
N ASN A 113 -28.00 6.13 -6.87
CA ASN A 113 -28.44 5.99 -8.24
C ASN A 113 -27.31 5.25 -8.98
N ASP A 114 -27.68 4.12 -9.57
CA ASP A 114 -26.83 3.17 -10.27
C ASP A 114 -26.18 3.85 -11.48
N ASP A 115 -25.14 4.66 -11.25
CA ASP A 115 -24.36 5.26 -12.32
C ASP A 115 -23.60 4.14 -13.04
N PRO A 116 -23.86 3.90 -14.34
CA PRO A 116 -23.16 2.86 -15.07
C PRO A 116 -21.64 3.03 -15.07
N ASN A 117 -21.11 4.23 -14.80
CA ASN A 117 -19.69 4.56 -14.76
C ASN A 117 -19.06 4.57 -13.36
N ASP A 118 -19.77 4.19 -12.29
CA ASP A 118 -19.16 4.08 -10.96
C ASP A 118 -18.13 2.94 -10.93
N MET A 119 -16.86 3.29 -10.70
CA MET A 119 -15.74 2.35 -10.65
C MET A 119 -15.78 1.44 -9.41
N PHE A 120 -16.57 1.79 -8.38
CA PHE A 120 -16.62 1.06 -7.11
C PHE A 120 -17.91 0.27 -6.89
N LYS A 121 -18.53 -0.25 -7.96
CA LYS A 121 -19.75 -1.06 -7.85
C LYS A 121 -19.61 -2.14 -6.79
N VAL A 122 -20.57 -2.15 -5.87
CA VAL A 122 -20.62 -3.15 -4.80
C VAL A 122 -21.22 -4.43 -5.37
N THR A 123 -20.37 -5.33 -5.86
CA THR A 123 -20.84 -6.68 -6.17
C THR A 123 -21.28 -7.34 -4.87
N ALA A 124 -22.59 -7.58 -4.72
CA ALA A 124 -23.15 -8.13 -3.49
C ALA A 124 -22.78 -9.61 -3.27
N LYS A 125 -22.39 -10.33 -4.33
CA LYS A 125 -22.01 -11.76 -4.29
C LYS A 125 -20.63 -11.98 -4.88
N PRO A 126 -19.77 -12.81 -4.27
CA PRO A 126 -18.46 -13.12 -4.84
C PRO A 126 -18.62 -13.87 -6.18
N PRO A 127 -17.73 -13.64 -7.16
CA PRO A 127 -17.67 -14.43 -8.39
C PRO A 127 -17.43 -15.92 -8.11
N ALA A 128 -17.83 -16.78 -9.05
CA ALA A 128 -17.66 -18.23 -8.89
C ALA A 128 -16.18 -18.59 -8.66
N GLY A 129 -15.90 -19.28 -7.55
CA GLY A 129 -14.54 -19.70 -7.16
C GLY A 129 -13.84 -18.79 -6.13
N PHE A 130 -14.41 -17.63 -5.80
CA PHE A 130 -13.87 -16.72 -4.78
C PHE A 130 -14.69 -16.80 -3.48
N SER A 131 -14.01 -16.68 -2.34
CA SER A 131 -14.64 -16.59 -1.01
C SER A 131 -15.11 -15.16 -0.72
N PHE A 132 -14.34 -14.17 -1.16
CA PHE A 132 -14.58 -12.74 -0.92
C PHE A 132 -14.79 -11.98 -2.23
N THR A 133 -15.50 -10.84 -2.15
CA THR A 133 -15.47 -9.85 -3.22
C THR A 133 -14.19 -9.05 -3.09
N PHE A 134 -13.68 -8.45 -4.16
CA PHE A 134 -12.44 -7.67 -4.11
C PHE A 134 -12.46 -6.63 -2.96
N ARG A 135 -13.57 -5.88 -2.84
CA ARG A 135 -13.74 -4.88 -1.78
C ARG A 135 -13.74 -5.51 -0.38
N SER A 136 -14.43 -6.64 -0.19
CA SER A 136 -14.49 -7.27 1.13
C SER A 136 -13.18 -7.95 1.51
N ALA A 137 -12.45 -8.53 0.55
CA ALA A 137 -11.12 -9.08 0.75
C ALA A 137 -10.14 -7.98 1.21
N VAL A 138 -10.05 -6.87 0.46
CA VAL A 138 -9.18 -5.74 0.80
C VAL A 138 -9.57 -5.12 2.14
N ALA A 139 -10.86 -4.94 2.41
CA ALA A 139 -11.32 -4.42 3.70
C ALA A 139 -10.93 -5.35 4.87
N TYR A 140 -11.12 -6.66 4.70
CA TYR A 140 -10.75 -7.67 5.69
C TYR A 140 -9.25 -7.67 5.96
N MET A 141 -8.43 -7.72 4.90
CA MET A 141 -6.97 -7.72 5.04
C MET A 141 -6.45 -6.44 5.68
N ASN A 142 -7.02 -5.27 5.34
CA ASN A 142 -6.62 -4.00 5.96
C ASN A 142 -6.92 -3.95 7.46
N LEU A 143 -8.04 -4.52 7.91
CA LEU A 143 -8.39 -4.61 9.33
C LEU A 143 -7.53 -5.65 10.08
N ARG A 144 -7.00 -6.65 9.37
CA ARG A 144 -6.26 -7.79 9.95
C ARG A 144 -4.85 -7.94 9.38
N ILE A 145 -4.20 -6.83 9.04
CA ILE A 145 -2.94 -6.87 8.28
C ILE A 145 -1.85 -7.70 8.96
N MET A 146 -1.75 -7.62 10.29
CA MET A 146 -0.77 -8.41 11.06
C MET A 146 -1.10 -9.91 11.05
N ALA A 147 -2.38 -10.28 11.13
CA ALA A 147 -2.79 -11.68 11.09
C ALA A 147 -2.53 -12.28 9.70
N VAL A 148 -2.86 -11.54 8.63
CA VAL A 148 -2.60 -11.97 7.26
C VAL A 148 -1.10 -12.07 6.97
N VAL A 149 -0.28 -11.12 7.44
CA VAL A 149 1.19 -11.19 7.28
C VAL A 149 1.76 -12.39 8.05
N LEU A 150 1.31 -12.62 9.29
CA LEU A 150 1.70 -13.81 10.05
C LEU A 150 1.32 -15.08 9.30
N ALA A 151 0.09 -15.14 8.79
CA ALA A 151 -0.43 -16.28 8.03
C ALA A 151 0.41 -16.61 6.80
N THR A 152 0.72 -15.59 6.01
CA THR A 152 1.24 -15.75 4.65
C THR A 152 2.75 -15.76 4.61
N MET A 153 3.42 -15.00 5.47
CA MET A 153 4.86 -14.78 5.40
C MET A 153 5.67 -15.44 6.50
N ILE A 154 5.09 -15.65 7.69
CA ILE A 154 5.82 -16.20 8.85
C ILE A 154 5.55 -17.70 8.99
N ILE A 155 4.32 -18.16 8.75
CA ILE A 155 3.99 -19.58 8.80
C ILE A 155 4.63 -20.32 7.62
N PRO A 156 5.49 -21.31 7.88
CA PRO A 156 6.12 -22.07 6.81
C PRO A 156 5.12 -22.87 5.97
N LYS A 157 5.39 -22.99 4.67
CA LYS A 157 4.51 -23.71 3.71
C LYS A 157 4.32 -25.21 4.00
N TRP A 158 5.20 -25.82 4.80
CA TRP A 158 5.09 -27.23 5.18
C TRP A 158 4.01 -27.49 6.24
N ILE A 159 3.52 -26.46 6.92
CA ILE A 159 2.41 -26.59 7.87
C ILE A 159 1.11 -26.66 7.07
N PRO A 160 0.36 -27.78 7.12
CA PRO A 160 -0.89 -27.89 6.41
C PRO A 160 -1.93 -26.93 7.00
N ARG A 161 -2.61 -26.19 6.12
CA ARG A 161 -3.62 -25.17 6.50
C ARG A 161 -4.77 -25.73 7.33
N SER A 162 -5.01 -27.05 7.29
CA SER A 162 -6.01 -27.73 8.11
C SER A 162 -5.72 -27.67 9.61
N LEU A 163 -4.45 -27.53 10.02
CA LEU A 163 -4.06 -27.44 11.43
C LEU A 163 -4.31 -26.05 12.03
N ILE A 164 -4.63 -25.04 11.21
CA ILE A 164 -4.79 -23.64 11.62
C ILE A 164 -6.15 -23.09 11.15
N PRO A 165 -7.27 -23.65 11.65
CA PRO A 165 -8.60 -23.30 11.17
C PRO A 165 -8.98 -21.84 11.43
N TRP A 166 -8.42 -21.21 12.47
CA TRP A 166 -8.70 -19.80 12.81
C TRP A 166 -8.12 -18.79 11.82
N LEU A 167 -7.19 -19.23 10.96
CA LEU A 167 -6.51 -18.39 9.96
C LEU A 167 -6.99 -18.68 8.53
N LYS A 168 -8.00 -19.56 8.40
CA LYS A 168 -8.57 -19.95 7.11
C LYS A 168 -9.02 -18.74 6.30
N SER A 169 -9.74 -17.80 6.94
CA SER A 169 -10.22 -16.59 6.28
C SER A 169 -9.08 -15.66 5.84
N ASP A 170 -7.97 -15.60 6.58
CA ASP A 170 -6.80 -14.80 6.20
C ASP A 170 -6.10 -15.39 4.97
N PHE A 171 -5.99 -16.72 4.89
CA PHE A 171 -5.46 -17.41 3.70
C PHE A 171 -6.36 -17.25 2.48
N GLU A 172 -7.68 -17.32 2.65
CA GLU A 172 -8.65 -17.17 1.57
C GLU A 172 -8.69 -15.72 1.05
N ALA A 173 -8.71 -14.72 1.94
CA ALA A 173 -8.71 -13.32 1.56
C ALA A 173 -7.44 -12.92 0.77
N HIS A 174 -6.27 -13.46 1.16
CA HIS A 174 -5.03 -13.22 0.43
C HIS A 174 -5.00 -13.96 -0.92
N ARG A 175 -5.41 -15.24 -0.95
CA ARG A 175 -5.48 -16.03 -2.19
C ARG A 175 -6.40 -15.37 -3.22
N ASP A 176 -7.56 -14.89 -2.78
CA ASP A 176 -8.55 -14.26 -3.66
C ASP A 176 -8.04 -12.95 -4.28
N LEU A 177 -6.94 -12.37 -3.77
CA LEU A 177 -6.26 -11.20 -4.36
C LEU A 177 -5.04 -11.58 -5.22
N GLU A 178 -4.51 -12.79 -5.09
CA GLU A 178 -3.42 -13.30 -5.93
C GLU A 178 -3.91 -13.92 -7.24
N ALA A 179 -5.18 -14.34 -7.32
CA ALA A 179 -5.80 -15.00 -8.47
C ALA A 179 -6.19 -14.02 -9.59
#